data_AF-A0A7X9FQV0-F1
#
_entry.id   AF-A0A7X9FQV0-F1
#
_cell.length_a   1.000
_cell.length_b   1.000
_cell.length_c   1.000
_cell.angle_alpha   90.00
_cell.angle_beta   90.00
_cell.angle_gamma   90.00
#
_symmetry.space_group_name_H-M   'P 1'
#
loop_
_entity.id
_entity.type
_entity.pdbx_description
1 polymer ?
#
loop_
_entity_poly.entity_id
_entity_poly.type
_entity_poly.pdbx_seq_one_letter_code
_entity_poly.pdbx_strand_id
1 'polypeptide(L)' 'MASYSGTDIIPQILINSIITGSIYALAGAGISLTYALFRILNFSHGHIMMVGAYSFYFFAIKMGMNPFSSFLCTVRI' A
#
# COMPACT_ATOMS: atom_id res chain seq x y z
N MET A 1 42.24 11.92 13.41
CA MET A 1 40.80 12.28 13.35
C MET A 1 40.73 13.61 12.63
N ALA A 2 40.34 13.63 11.35
CA ALA A 2 40.35 14.85 10.56
C ALA A 2 39.35 15.85 11.16
N SER A 3 39.85 17.00 11.61
CA SER A 3 39.03 18.11 12.09
C SER A 3 38.22 18.65 10.92
N TYR A 4 37.01 18.12 10.72
CA TYR A 4 36.03 18.74 9.84
C TYR A 4 35.71 20.11 10.46
N SER A 5 36.08 21.19 9.76
CA SER A 5 35.75 22.54 10.24
C SER A 5 34.23 22.68 10.16
N GLY A 6 33.62 23.37 11.13
CA GLY A 6 32.15 23.47 11.24
C GLY A 6 31.45 23.96 9.95
N THR A 7 32.20 24.58 9.03
CA THR A 7 31.78 25.04 7.71
C THR A 7 31.61 23.92 6.68
N ASP A 8 32.33 22.82 6.81
CA ASP A 8 32.42 21.75 5.80
C ASP A 8 31.23 20.78 5.91
N ILE A 9 30.56 20.79 7.07
CA ILE A 9 29.36 19.98 7.36
C ILE A 9 28.11 20.54 6.66
N ILE A 10 28.01 21.87 6.50
CA ILE A 10 26.86 22.53 5.87
C ILE A 10 26.62 22.01 4.43
N PRO A 11 27.61 22.02 3.52
CA PRO A 11 27.40 21.51 2.16
C PRO A 11 27.13 20.00 2.15
N GLN A 12 27.77 19.23 3.03
CA GLN A 12 27.55 17.79 3.15
C GLN A 12 26.11 17.47 3.57
N ILE A 13 25.56 18.19 4.55
CA ILE A 13 24.19 17.98 5.03
C ILE A 13 23.18 18.34 3.93
N LEU A 14 23.41 19.42 3.20
CA LEU A 14 22.52 19.87 2.13
C LEU A 14 22.43 18.81 1.03
N ILE A 15 23.58 18.27 0.61
CA ILE A 15 23.67 17.22 -0.40
C ILE A 15 23.00 15.94 0.12
N ASN A 16 23.26 15.53 1.36
CA ASN A 16 22.71 14.30 1.92
C ASN A 16 21.16 14.38 2.10
N SER A 17 20.65 15.56 2.49
CA SER A 17 19.21 15.82 2.58
C SER A 17 18.54 15.84 1.20
N ILE A 18 19.18 16.37 0.17
CA ILE A 18 18.68 16.34 -1.21
C ILE A 18 18.61 14.92 -1.74
N ILE A 19 19.66 14.11 -1.53
CA ILE A 19 19.70 12.71 -1.96
C ILE A 19 18.56 11.94 -1.27
N THR A 20 18.48 12.04 0.05
CA THR A 20 17.47 11.34 0.84
C THR A 20 16.06 11.82 0.50
N GLY A 21 15.86 13.13 0.36
CA GLY A 21 14.58 13.73 -0.04
C GLY A 21 14.12 13.31 -1.43
N SER A 22 15.04 13.18 -2.39
CA SER A 22 14.73 12.72 -3.76
C SER A 22 14.27 11.26 -3.78
N ILE A 23 14.85 10.39 -2.94
CA ILE A 23 14.43 9.00 -2.81
C ILE A 23 12.97 8.92 -2.31
N TYR A 24 12.64 9.67 -1.27
CA TYR A 24 11.26 9.70 -0.73
C TYR A 24 10.28 10.39 -1.68
N ALA A 25 10.69 11.47 -2.35
CA ALA A 25 9.88 12.14 -3.36
C ALA A 25 9.57 11.22 -4.54
N LEU A 26 10.55 10.45 -5.03
CA LEU A 26 10.36 9.49 -6.11
C LEU A 26 9.46 8.32 -5.68
N ALA A 27 9.62 7.82 -4.45
CA ALA A 27 8.74 6.79 -3.90
C ALA A 27 7.27 7.24 -3.85
N GLY A 28 7.01 8.46 -3.33
CA GLY A 28 5.67 9.04 -3.30
C GLY A 28 5.12 9.36 -4.69
N ALA A 29 5.97 9.86 -5.59
CA ALA A 29 5.62 10.13 -6.98
C ALA A 29 5.27 8.85 -7.74
N GLY A 30 5.95 7.73 -7.48
CA GLY A 30 5.65 6.43 -8.08
C GLY A 30 4.24 5.95 -7.73
N ILE A 31 3.85 6.05 -6.45
CA ILE A 31 2.48 5.72 -6.02
C ILE A 31 1.47 6.70 -6.63
N SER A 32 1.77 8.00 -6.61
CA SER A 32 0.88 9.03 -7.18
C SER A 32 0.69 8.86 -8.70
N LEU A 33 1.74 8.52 -9.44
CA LEU A 33 1.70 8.25 -10.87
C LEU A 33 0.93 6.98 -11.19
N THR A 34 1.13 5.93 -10.39
CA THR A 34 0.35 4.69 -10.48
C THR A 34 -1.15 5.01 -10.41
N TYR A 35 -1.58 5.75 -9.39
CA TYR A 35 -2.97 6.16 -9.26
C TYR A 35 -3.44 7.16 -10.34
N ALA A 36 -2.58 8.06 -10.81
CA ALA A 36 -2.91 9.03 -11.84
C ALA A 36 -3.15 8.39 -13.22
N LEU A 37 -2.37 7.37 -13.58
CA LEU A 37 -2.49 6.67 -14.86
C LEU A 37 -3.68 5.72 -14.89
N PHE A 38 -4.04 5.11 -13.76
CA PHE A 38 -5.16 4.17 -13.75
C PHE A 38 -6.53 4.82 -14.04
N ARG A 39 -6.72 6.15 -13.86
CA ARG A 39 -7.92 7.02 -14.14
C ARG A 39 -9.31 6.48 -13.77
N ILE A 40 -9.40 5.24 -13.34
CA ILE A 40 -10.56 4.45 -12.98
C ILE A 40 -10.04 3.67 -11.77
N LEU A 41 -10.44 4.08 -10.56
CA LEU A 41 -10.42 3.13 -9.45
C LEU A 41 -11.17 1.92 -9.99
N ASN A 42 -10.50 0.77 -10.12
CA ASN A 42 -11.13 -0.43 -10.63
C ASN A 42 -12.28 -0.81 -9.69
N PHE A 43 -13.47 -0.27 -9.92
CA PHE A 43 -14.68 -0.52 -9.12
C PHE A 43 -15.19 -1.94 -9.37
N SER A 44 -14.64 -2.65 -10.36
CA SER A 44 -14.79 -4.10 -10.50
C SER A 44 -14.15 -4.84 -9.33
N HIS A 45 -13.07 -4.31 -8.74
CA HIS A 45 -12.46 -4.89 -7.55
C HIS A 45 -13.37 -4.71 -6.32
N GLY A 46 -14.11 -3.60 -6.24
CA GLY A 46 -15.14 -3.40 -5.23
C GLY A 46 -16.27 -4.44 -5.32
N HIS A 47 -16.68 -4.82 -6.54
CA HIS A 47 -17.68 -5.86 -6.74
C HIS A 47 -17.19 -7.24 -6.29
N ILE A 48 -15.94 -7.62 -6.58
CA ILE A 48 -15.41 -8.91 -6.11
C ILE A 48 -15.21 -8.92 -4.59
N MET A 49 -14.82 -7.79 -3.97
CA MET A 49 -14.77 -7.68 -2.51
C MET A 49 -16.16 -7.84 -1.89
N MET A 50 -17.19 -7.24 -2.49
CA MET A 50 -18.58 -7.38 -2.05
C MET A 50 -19.07 -8.84 -2.18
N VAL A 51 -18.78 -9.50 -3.31
CA VAL A 51 -19.13 -10.90 -3.55
C VAL A 51 -18.41 -11.82 -2.55
N GLY A 52 -17.13 -11.59 -2.30
CA GLY A 52 -16.38 -12.33 -1.27
C GLY A 52 -17.00 -12.17 0.13
N ALA A 53 -17.26 -10.94 0.56
CA ALA A 53 -17.88 -10.68 1.85
C ALA A 53 -19.29 -11.27 1.99
N TYR A 54 -20.12 -11.19 0.94
CA TYR A 54 -21.47 -11.74 0.95
C TYR A 54 -21.47 -13.28 0.93
N SER A 55 -20.55 -13.90 0.20
CA SER A 55 -20.37 -15.36 0.20
C SER A 55 -19.99 -15.86 1.60
N PHE A 56 -19.06 -15.17 2.28
CA PHE A 56 -18.71 -15.48 3.68
C PHE A 56 -19.91 -15.33 4.61
N TYR A 57 -20.67 -14.23 4.50
CA TYR A 57 -21.90 -14.01 5.28
C TYR A 57 -22.91 -15.14 5.08
N PHE A 58 -23.11 -15.58 3.83
CA PHE A 58 -24.05 -16.64 3.52
C PHE A 58 -23.65 -17.98 4.16
N PHE A 59 -22.39 -18.40 4.02
CA PHE A 59 -21.93 -19.65 4.63
C PHE A 59 -21.88 -19.58 6.17
N ALA A 60 -21.39 -18.48 6.74
CA ALA A 60 -21.24 -18.34 8.19
C ALA A 60 -22.58 -18.16 8.93
N ILE A 61 -23.50 -17.36 8.40
CA ILE A 61 -24.72 -16.95 9.12
C ILE A 61 -25.95 -17.69 8.63
N LYS A 62 -26.18 -17.80 7.31
CA LYS A 62 -27.37 -18.50 6.77
C LYS A 62 -27.26 -20.02 6.88
N MET A 63 -26.06 -20.57 6.65
CA MET A 63 -25.80 -22.01 6.73
C MET A 63 -25.33 -22.48 8.12
N GLY A 64 -25.02 -21.56 9.03
CA GLY A 64 -24.57 -21.88 10.39
C GLY A 64 -23.23 -22.61 10.43
N MET A 65 -22.42 -22.55 9.37
CA MET A 65 -21.11 -23.19 9.32
C MET A 65 -20.11 -22.44 10.21
N ASN A 66 -19.26 -23.19 10.90
CA ASN A 66 -18.18 -22.63 11.72
C ASN A 66 -17.35 -21.62 10.88
N PRO A 67 -16.99 -20.45 11.45
CA PRO A 67 -16.33 -19.37 10.71
C PRO A 67 -15.10 -19.81 9.91
N PHE A 68 -14.37 -20.82 10.41
CA PHE A 68 -13.19 -21.38 9.76
C PHE A 68 -13.51 -22.11 8.45
N SER A 69 -14.63 -22.85 8.41
CA SER A 69 -15.07 -23.56 7.20
C SER A 69 -15.63 -22.60 6.15
N SER A 70 -16.36 -21.58 6.59
CA SER A 70 -16.88 -20.50 5.73
C SER A 70 -15.76 -19.68 5.09
N PHE A 71 -14.65 -19.47 5.82
CA PHE A 71 -13.46 -18.82 5.29
C PHE A 71 -12.80 -19.64 4.18
N LEU A 72 -12.63 -20.96 4.36
CA LEU A 72 -12.06 -21.84 3.33
C LEU A 72 -12.91 -21.90 2.05
N CYS A 73 -14.24 -21.85 2.15
CA CYS A 73 -15.10 -21.81 0.97
C CYS A 73 -15.01 -20.47 0.22
N THR A 74 -14.81 -19.37 0.94
CA THR A 74 -14.80 -18.02 0.35
C THR A 74 -13.44 -17.64 -0.26
N VAL A 75 -12.33 -18.13 0.29
CA VAL A 75 -10.96 -17.69 -0.08
C VAL A 75 -10.54 -17.98 -1.54
N ARG A 76 -11.34 -18.76 -2.29
CA ARG A 76 -11.06 -19.09 -3.70
C ARG A 76 -11.78 -18.18 -4.72
N ILE A 77 -12.52 -17.18 -4.25
CA ILE A 77 -13.18 -16.12 -5.03
C ILE A 77 -12.31 -14.86 -4.99
#